data_AF-A0A679JA16-F1
#
_entry.id   AF-A0A679JA16-F1
#
_cell.length_a   1.000
_cell.length_b   1.000
_cell.length_c   1.000
_cell.angle_alpha   90.00
_cell.angle_beta   90.00
_cell.angle_gamma   90.00
#
_symmetry.space_group_name_H-M   'P 1'
#
loop_
_entity.id
_entity.type
_entity.pdbx_description
1 polymer ?
#
loop_
_entity_poly.entity_id
_entity_poly.type
_entity_poly.pdbx_seq_one_letter_code
_entity_poly.pdbx_strand_id
1 'polypeptide(L)'
;MGAALRDPDGRLAILGNPPAFVLEQWLKADGDSRKAAAVPAATKGRCDAVGCTAGTETRRIVALVKDKRAFAEDCERASILIARRDAPKGCRSALIVDRAFLAERGATAVRFGPDGPVATSARAPNVRPPWRRAMADASPTPSTPTEISKPPDPEIDEGDPLPDTPSDRPQ
;
A
#
# COMPACT_ATOMS: atom_id res chain seq x y z
N MET A 1 -9.67 -2.68 -4.57
CA MET A 1 -9.37 -1.27 -4.19
C MET A 1 -9.96 -0.42 -5.28
N GLY A 2 -10.51 0.73 -4.95
CA GLY A 2 -10.93 1.67 -5.96
C GLY A 2 -10.91 3.10 -5.43
N ALA A 3 -11.09 4.02 -6.36
CA ALA A 3 -11.38 5.42 -6.10
C ALA A 3 -12.59 5.83 -6.96
N ALA A 4 -13.30 6.87 -6.55
CA ALA A 4 -14.27 7.55 -7.40
C ALA A 4 -13.72 8.91 -7.82
N LEU A 5 -13.94 9.28 -9.07
CA LEU A 5 -13.56 10.56 -9.64
C LEU A 5 -14.78 11.18 -10.32
N ARG A 6 -14.84 12.51 -10.41
CA ARG A 6 -15.82 13.16 -11.27
C ARG A 6 -15.35 13.07 -12.73
N ASP A 7 -16.20 12.50 -13.58
CA ASP A 7 -16.01 12.49 -15.03
C ASP A 7 -16.40 13.87 -15.62
N PRO A 8 -16.17 14.14 -16.92
CA PRO A 8 -16.52 15.41 -17.55
C PRO A 8 -18.00 15.78 -17.45
N ASP A 9 -18.89 14.78 -17.32
CA ASP A 9 -20.33 14.98 -17.12
C ASP A 9 -20.69 15.42 -15.68
N GLY A 10 -19.68 15.57 -14.80
CA GLY A 10 -19.81 15.98 -13.41
C GLY A 10 -20.20 14.85 -12.46
N ARG A 11 -20.49 13.65 -12.96
CA ARG A 11 -20.95 12.51 -12.16
C ARG A 11 -19.77 11.66 -11.71
N LEU A 12 -19.97 10.86 -10.66
CA LEU A 12 -18.96 9.90 -10.24
C LEU A 12 -18.78 8.78 -11.26
N ALA A 13 -17.52 8.45 -11.52
CA ALA A 13 -17.06 7.27 -12.24
C ALA A 13 -15.98 6.56 -11.41
N ILE A 14 -15.74 5.27 -11.67
CA ILE A 14 -14.84 4.45 -10.85
C ILE A 14 -13.48 4.23 -11.49
N LEU A 15 -12.46 4.19 -10.63
CA LEU A 15 -11.12 3.71 -10.94
C LEU A 15 -10.84 2.44 -10.13
N GLY A 16 -10.42 1.36 -10.79
CA GLY A 16 -10.23 0.06 -10.15
C GLY A 16 -11.53 -0.69 -9.93
N ASN A 17 -11.62 -1.46 -8.84
CA ASN A 17 -12.77 -2.29 -8.51
C ASN A 17 -13.14 -2.10 -7.03
N PRO A 18 -13.88 -1.03 -6.68
CA PRO A 18 -14.42 -0.84 -5.35
C PRO A 18 -15.58 -1.82 -5.08
N PRO A 19 -15.73 -2.35 -3.85
CA PRO A 19 -16.90 -3.14 -3.48
C PRO A 19 -18.20 -2.35 -3.65
N ALA A 20 -19.30 -3.03 -4.01
CA ALA A 20 -20.61 -2.40 -4.24
C ALA A 20 -21.08 -1.52 -3.07
N PHE A 21 -20.95 -2.02 -1.84
CA PHE A 21 -21.29 -1.26 -0.63
C PHE A 21 -20.53 0.08 -0.55
N VAL A 22 -19.24 0.10 -0.87
CA VAL A 22 -18.43 1.34 -0.85
C VAL A 22 -18.94 2.33 -1.90
N LEU A 23 -19.26 1.82 -3.08
CA LEU A 23 -19.80 2.62 -4.16
C LEU A 23 -21.17 3.21 -3.82
N GLU A 24 -22.06 2.45 -3.18
CA GLU A 24 -23.34 2.95 -2.67
C GLU A 24 -23.17 4.07 -1.65
N GLN A 25 -22.19 3.96 -0.74
CA GLN A 25 -21.89 5.05 0.20
C GLN A 25 -21.41 6.31 -0.51
N TRP A 26 -20.58 6.18 -1.55
CA TRP A 26 -20.12 7.31 -2.35
C TRP A 26 -21.25 7.97 -3.14
N LEU A 27 -22.11 7.19 -3.78
CA LEU A 27 -23.27 7.71 -4.52
C LEU A 27 -24.24 8.44 -3.58
N LYS A 28 -24.53 7.86 -2.41
CA LYS A 28 -25.37 8.51 -1.40
C LYS A 28 -24.77 9.83 -0.93
N ALA A 29 -23.45 9.89 -0.70
CA ALA A 29 -22.76 11.11 -0.32
C ALA A 29 -22.72 12.17 -1.44
N ASP A 30 -22.74 11.74 -2.71
CA ASP A 30 -22.81 12.61 -3.88
C ASP A 30 -24.25 13.05 -4.24
N GLY A 31 -25.27 12.46 -3.60
CA GLY A 31 -26.66 12.66 -3.97
C GLY A 31 -27.06 11.99 -5.28
N ASP A 32 -26.29 11.01 -5.75
CA ASP A 32 -26.54 10.28 -6.98
C ASP A 32 -27.45 9.07 -6.73
N SER A 33 -28.57 9.01 -7.43
CA SER A 33 -29.60 7.96 -7.29
C SER A 33 -29.32 6.69 -8.10
N ARG A 34 -28.20 6.62 -8.85
CA ARG A 34 -27.78 5.40 -9.55
C ARG A 34 -27.57 4.24 -8.58
N LYS A 35 -27.73 3.02 -9.10
CA LYS A 35 -27.26 1.81 -8.43
C LYS A 35 -25.76 1.63 -8.66
N ALA A 36 -25.06 0.96 -7.73
CA ALA A 36 -23.63 0.67 -7.85
C ALA A 36 -23.25 0.03 -9.21
N ALA A 37 -24.06 -0.93 -9.70
CA ALA A 37 -23.83 -1.59 -10.97
C ALA A 37 -23.94 -0.67 -12.21
N ALA A 38 -24.53 0.51 -12.07
CA ALA A 38 -24.71 1.49 -13.15
C ALA A 38 -23.61 2.57 -13.18
N VAL A 39 -22.62 2.51 -12.29
CA VAL A 39 -21.51 3.47 -12.29
C VAL A 39 -20.44 3.00 -13.27
N PRO A 40 -20.12 3.79 -14.30
CA PRO A 40 -19.13 3.41 -15.30
C PRO A 40 -17.71 3.55 -14.75
N ALA A 41 -16.77 2.88 -15.42
CA ALA A 41 -15.36 3.22 -15.27
C ALA A 41 -15.11 4.65 -15.77
N ALA A 42 -14.13 5.34 -15.18
CA ALA A 42 -13.78 6.71 -15.58
C ALA A 42 -13.42 6.79 -17.08
N THR A 43 -13.99 7.75 -17.80
CA THR A 43 -13.83 7.89 -19.26
C THR A 43 -12.36 8.04 -19.67
N LYS A 44 -11.59 8.81 -18.89
CA LYS A 44 -10.14 9.01 -19.09
C LYS A 44 -9.29 8.04 -18.25
N GLY A 45 -9.87 6.93 -17.81
CA GLY A 45 -9.24 5.92 -16.97
C GLY A 45 -8.61 4.79 -17.78
N ARG A 46 -7.42 4.33 -17.38
CA ARG A 46 -6.81 3.08 -17.87
C ARG A 46 -6.41 2.24 -16.67
N CYS A 47 -6.71 0.95 -16.72
CA CYS A 47 -6.37 0.01 -15.68
C CYS A 47 -5.60 -1.17 -16.27
N ASP A 48 -4.61 -1.63 -15.54
CA ASP A 48 -3.85 -2.83 -15.85
C ASP A 48 -3.64 -3.68 -14.58
N ALA A 49 -2.71 -4.63 -14.66
CA ALA A 49 -2.38 -5.54 -13.56
C ALA A 49 -1.73 -4.82 -12.35
N VAL A 50 -1.00 -3.72 -12.58
CA VAL A 50 -0.22 -3.05 -11.52
C VAL A 50 -0.94 -1.85 -10.92
N GLY A 51 -1.90 -1.26 -11.64
CA GLY A 51 -2.63 -0.12 -11.14
C GLY A 51 -3.75 0.36 -12.05
N CYS A 52 -4.15 1.61 -11.83
CA CYS A 52 -4.97 2.36 -12.75
C CYS A 52 -4.53 3.82 -12.73
N THR A 53 -4.65 4.51 -13.85
CA THR A 53 -4.46 5.96 -13.93
C THR A 53 -5.68 6.60 -14.55
N ALA A 54 -5.97 7.84 -14.18
CA ALA A 54 -7.02 8.64 -14.80
C ALA A 54 -6.59 10.10 -14.92
N GLY A 55 -6.86 10.68 -16.09
CA GLY A 55 -6.76 12.11 -16.30
C GLY A 55 -8.00 12.85 -15.77
N THR A 56 -7.81 14.05 -15.25
CA THR A 56 -8.89 14.94 -14.81
C THR A 56 -9.06 16.10 -15.80
N GLU A 57 -10.17 16.84 -15.71
CA GLU A 57 -10.40 18.03 -16.54
C GLU A 57 -9.30 19.10 -16.35
N THR A 58 -8.68 19.16 -15.18
CA THR A 58 -7.57 20.08 -14.89
C THR A 58 -6.21 19.62 -15.42
N ARG A 59 -6.17 18.67 -16.37
CA ARG A 59 -4.94 18.01 -16.89
C ARG A 59 -4.06 17.39 -15.79
N ARG A 60 -4.62 17.07 -14.63
CA ARG A 60 -3.91 16.39 -13.55
C ARG A 60 -4.12 14.89 -13.69
N ILE A 61 -3.15 14.12 -13.21
CA ILE A 61 -3.19 12.66 -13.25
C ILE A 61 -3.43 12.14 -11.84
N VAL A 62 -4.37 11.21 -11.71
CA VAL A 62 -4.61 10.43 -10.51
C VAL A 62 -4.14 9.00 -10.77
N ALA A 63 -3.30 8.47 -9.88
CA ALA A 63 -2.84 7.08 -9.95
C ALA A 63 -3.39 6.28 -8.75
N LEU A 64 -3.93 5.10 -9.04
CA LEU A 64 -4.35 4.09 -8.08
C LEU A 64 -3.40 2.90 -8.17
N VAL A 65 -2.41 2.88 -7.29
CA VAL A 65 -1.36 1.87 -7.24
C VAL A 65 -1.86 0.63 -6.51
N LYS A 66 -1.82 -0.53 -7.18
CA LYS A 66 -2.18 -1.83 -6.60
C LYS A 66 -0.94 -2.69 -6.30
N ASP A 67 0.10 -2.55 -7.11
CA ASP A 67 1.35 -3.30 -7.05
C ASP A 67 2.55 -2.36 -6.89
N LYS A 68 3.58 -2.81 -6.16
CA LYS A 68 4.78 -2.00 -5.90
C LYS A 68 5.52 -1.58 -7.18
N ARG A 69 5.37 -2.36 -8.27
CA ARG A 69 6.01 -2.10 -9.57
C ARG A 69 5.57 -0.78 -10.19
N ALA A 70 4.35 -0.30 -9.90
CA ALA A 70 3.83 0.94 -10.50
C ALA A 70 4.39 2.21 -9.84
N PHE A 71 4.91 2.14 -8.60
CA PHE A 71 5.34 3.33 -7.87
C PHE A 71 6.42 4.14 -8.59
N ALA A 72 7.37 3.48 -9.26
CA ALA A 72 8.48 4.18 -9.93
C ALA A 72 7.99 5.17 -11.00
N GLU A 73 6.96 4.79 -11.77
CA GLU A 73 6.36 5.65 -12.79
C GLU A 73 5.33 6.61 -12.18
N ASP A 74 4.43 6.10 -11.34
CA ASP A 74 3.29 6.86 -10.85
C ASP A 74 3.70 7.97 -9.88
N CYS A 75 4.74 7.77 -9.07
CA CYS A 75 5.25 8.80 -8.17
C CYS A 75 5.79 10.03 -8.91
N GLU A 76 6.32 9.87 -10.13
CA GLU A 76 6.85 10.97 -10.93
C GLU A 76 5.75 11.71 -11.70
N ARG A 77 4.70 10.98 -12.12
CA ARG A 77 3.72 11.49 -13.09
C ARG A 77 2.39 11.91 -12.46
N ALA A 78 1.99 11.28 -11.36
CA ALA A 78 0.69 11.53 -10.77
C ALA A 78 0.71 12.77 -9.88
N SER A 79 -0.32 13.61 -9.99
CA SER A 79 -0.57 14.70 -9.05
C SER A 79 -1.16 14.18 -7.73
N ILE A 80 -1.96 13.12 -7.81
CA ILE A 80 -2.47 12.38 -6.66
C ILE A 80 -2.12 10.92 -6.83
N LEU A 81 -1.43 10.34 -5.85
CA LEU A 81 -1.16 8.92 -5.77
C LEU A 81 -1.99 8.30 -4.65
N ILE A 82 -2.69 7.22 -4.95
CA ILE A 82 -3.54 6.49 -4.00
C ILE A 82 -3.04 5.04 -3.92
N ALA A 83 -2.72 4.56 -2.72
CA ALA A 83 -2.21 3.21 -2.51
C ALA A 83 -2.73 2.62 -1.18
N ARG A 84 -2.93 1.29 -1.15
CA ARG A 84 -3.10 0.53 0.12
C ARG A 84 -1.78 0.04 0.71
N ARG A 85 -0.66 0.45 0.11
CA ARG A 85 0.71 0.20 0.55
C ARG A 85 1.35 1.54 0.90
N ASP A 86 2.45 1.54 1.64
CA ASP A 86 3.22 2.76 1.85
C ASP A 86 3.87 3.16 0.52
N ALA A 87 3.84 4.45 0.21
CA ALA A 87 4.58 4.97 -0.93
C ALA A 87 6.09 4.97 -0.63
N PRO A 88 6.97 4.81 -1.64
CA PRO A 88 8.41 4.91 -1.43
C PRO A 88 8.78 6.32 -0.93
N LYS A 89 9.86 6.39 -0.13
CA LYS A 89 10.45 7.66 0.27
C LYS A 89 10.83 8.46 -0.98
N GLY A 90 10.51 9.76 -1.00
CA GLY A 90 10.81 10.64 -2.13
C GLY A 90 9.79 10.61 -3.28
N CYS A 91 8.66 9.91 -3.12
CA CYS A 91 7.55 9.98 -4.08
C CYS A 91 7.14 11.45 -4.32
N ARG A 92 7.10 11.89 -5.59
CA ARG A 92 6.97 13.31 -5.97
C ARG A 92 5.54 13.77 -6.20
N SER A 93 4.55 12.88 -6.08
CA SER A 93 3.14 13.25 -6.19
C SER A 93 2.77 14.32 -5.17
N ALA A 94 2.03 15.34 -5.61
CA ALA A 94 1.65 16.47 -4.75
C ALA A 94 0.76 16.05 -3.57
N LEU A 95 -0.05 15.01 -3.74
CA LEU A 95 -0.78 14.37 -2.65
C LEU A 95 -0.59 12.85 -2.70
N ILE A 96 -0.19 12.29 -1.58
CA ILE A 96 -0.01 10.84 -1.40
C ILE A 96 -1.04 10.34 -0.39
N VAL A 97 -2.00 9.56 -0.87
CA VAL A 97 -3.05 8.88 -0.09
C VAL A 97 -2.67 7.41 0.01
N ASP A 98 -1.65 7.13 0.81
CA ASP A 98 -1.09 5.79 0.99
C ASP A 98 -1.64 5.10 2.25
N ARG A 99 -1.06 3.95 2.61
CA ARG A 99 -1.51 3.19 3.80
C ARG A 99 -1.41 3.99 5.09
N ALA A 100 -0.31 4.72 5.32
CA ALA A 100 -0.11 5.51 6.53
C ALA A 100 -1.13 6.66 6.59
N PHE A 101 -1.29 7.38 5.49
CA PHE A 101 -2.30 8.43 5.36
C PHE A 101 -3.71 7.90 5.67
N LEU A 102 -4.10 6.77 5.07
CA LEU A 102 -5.43 6.18 5.24
C LEU A 102 -5.64 5.63 6.66
N ALA A 103 -4.60 5.08 7.29
CA ALA A 103 -4.67 4.62 8.67
C ALA A 103 -4.96 5.78 9.62
N GLU A 104 -4.25 6.90 9.46
CA GLU A 104 -4.44 8.09 10.29
C GLU A 104 -5.78 8.78 9.99
N ARG A 105 -6.04 9.10 8.72
CA ARG A 105 -7.08 10.06 8.31
C ARG A 105 -8.39 9.41 7.86
N GLY A 106 -8.34 8.14 7.46
CA GLY A 106 -9.51 7.37 7.04
C GLY A 106 -10.03 7.77 5.65
N ALA A 107 -11.35 7.66 5.48
CA ALA A 107 -12.00 8.03 4.23
C ALA A 107 -11.71 9.50 3.90
N THR A 108 -11.34 9.77 2.65
CA THR A 108 -10.82 11.07 2.23
C THR A 108 -11.40 11.45 0.89
N ALA A 109 -11.96 12.66 0.82
CA ALA A 109 -12.36 13.31 -0.42
C ALA A 109 -11.27 14.31 -0.84
N VAL A 110 -11.03 14.43 -2.13
CA VAL A 110 -10.03 15.38 -2.66
C VAL A 110 -10.69 16.29 -3.68
N ARG A 111 -10.43 17.58 -3.56
CA ARG A 111 -10.81 18.59 -4.55
C ARG A 111 -9.55 19.15 -5.21
N PHE A 112 -9.62 19.45 -6.50
CA PHE A 112 -8.55 20.19 -7.17
C PHE A 112 -8.79 21.69 -6.99
N GLY A 113 -7.96 22.31 -6.15
CA GLY A 113 -7.87 23.76 -6.02
C GLY A 113 -6.83 24.37 -6.97
N PRO A 114 -6.76 25.71 -7.03
CA PRO A 114 -5.81 26.43 -7.87
C PRO A 114 -4.36 26.03 -7.55
N ASP A 115 -4.02 25.93 -6.26
CA ASP A 115 -2.65 25.65 -5.80
C ASP A 115 -2.32 24.15 -5.71
N GLY A 116 -3.29 23.26 -5.92
CA GLY A 116 -3.06 21.83 -5.78
C GLY A 116 -4.28 21.03 -5.33
N PRO A 117 -4.11 19.71 -5.12
CA PRO A 117 -5.15 18.89 -4.50
C PRO A 117 -5.32 19.25 -3.01
N VAL A 118 -6.57 19.45 -2.58
CA VAL A 118 -6.96 19.72 -1.20
C VAL A 118 -7.75 18.54 -0.67
N ALA A 119 -7.27 17.91 0.39
CA ALA A 119 -7.85 16.71 0.99
C ALA A 119 -8.69 17.05 2.23
N THR A 120 -9.92 16.54 2.28
CA THR A 120 -10.79 16.57 3.46
C THR A 120 -11.03 15.14 3.91
N SER A 121 -10.72 14.83 5.17
CA SER A 121 -10.73 13.46 5.69
C SER A 121 -11.73 13.28 6.82
N ALA A 122 -12.23 12.05 6.99
CA ALA A 122 -13.20 11.71 8.03
C ALA A 122 -12.63 11.81 9.45
N ARG A 123 -11.30 11.71 9.60
CA ARG A 123 -10.60 11.93 10.86
C ARG A 123 -9.66 13.12 10.73
N ALA A 124 -9.73 14.03 11.70
CA ALA A 124 -8.71 15.06 11.85
C ALA A 124 -7.41 14.41 12.35
N PRO A 125 -6.25 14.83 11.83
CA PRO A 125 -4.96 14.32 12.31
C PRO A 125 -4.82 14.66 13.80
N ASN A 126 -4.28 13.71 14.57
CA ASN A 126 -4.04 13.83 16.01
C ASN A 126 -5.27 14.13 16.90
N VAL A 127 -6.50 14.07 16.37
CA VAL A 127 -7.72 14.23 17.16
C VAL A 127 -8.41 12.87 17.30
N ARG A 128 -8.40 12.33 18.52
CA ARG A 128 -9.16 11.11 18.86
C ARG A 128 -10.52 11.52 19.46
N PRO A 129 -11.65 11.10 18.86
CA PRO A 129 -12.96 11.32 19.47
C PRO A 129 -13.03 10.64 20.84
N PRO A 130 -13.68 11.24 21.84
CA PRO A 130 -13.69 10.73 23.21
C PRO A 130 -14.36 9.35 23.36
N TRP A 131 -15.26 8.99 22.45
CA TRP A 131 -15.90 7.65 22.41
C TRP A 131 -15.06 6.58 21.69
N ARG A 132 -13.93 6.95 21.08
CA ARG A 132 -13.05 5.99 20.40
C ARG A 132 -12.09 5.42 21.43
N ARG A 133 -12.20 4.11 21.72
CA ARG A 133 -11.23 3.41 22.57
C ARG A 133 -9.82 3.61 22.02
N ALA A 134 -8.88 3.94 22.90
CA ALA A 134 -7.48 3.87 22.55
C ALA A 134 -7.19 2.43 22.12
N MET A 135 -6.72 2.24 20.88
CA MET A 135 -6.00 1.01 20.58
C MET A 135 -4.80 1.03 21.52
N ALA A 136 -4.68 0.03 22.40
CA ALA A 136 -3.44 -0.16 23.13
C ALA A 136 -2.33 -0.15 22.09
N ASP A 137 -1.35 0.74 22.25
CA ASP A 137 -0.15 0.67 21.45
C ASP A 137 0.32 -0.78 21.56
N ALA A 138 0.56 -1.42 20.40
CA ALA A 138 1.14 -2.74 20.39
C ALA A 138 2.42 -2.61 21.19
N SER A 139 2.39 -3.08 22.45
CA SER A 139 3.55 -3.03 23.31
C SER A 139 4.65 -3.72 22.53
N PRO A 140 5.84 -3.12 22.38
CA PRO A 140 6.94 -3.83 21.77
C PRO A 140 7.08 -5.11 22.56
N THR A 141 6.79 -6.25 21.92
CA THR A 141 7.10 -7.55 22.49
C THR A 141 8.57 -7.46 22.88
N PRO A 142 8.96 -7.64 24.15
CA PRO A 142 10.36 -7.66 24.48
C PRO A 142 10.98 -8.82 23.72
N SER A 143 11.79 -8.49 22.70
CA SER A 143 12.69 -9.45 22.08
C SER A 143 13.69 -9.85 23.16
N THR A 144 13.47 -10.98 23.80
CA THR A 144 14.52 -11.62 24.60
C THR A 144 15.69 -11.90 23.66
N PRO A 145 16.90 -11.36 23.90
CA PRO A 145 18.08 -11.81 23.21
C PRO A 145 18.44 -13.18 23.79
N THR A 146 18.15 -14.27 23.06
CA THR A 146 18.82 -15.54 23.36
C THR A 146 20.17 -15.50 22.67
N GLU A 147 21.16 -15.00 23.39
CA GLU A 147 22.57 -15.25 23.10
C GLU A 147 22.85 -16.72 23.38
N ILE A 148 22.94 -17.54 22.32
CA ILE A 148 23.48 -18.90 22.43
C ILE A 148 24.98 -18.77 22.20
N SER A 149 25.73 -18.69 23.29
CA SER A 149 27.18 -18.80 23.28
C SER A 149 27.59 -20.22 22.87
N LYS A 150 28.56 -20.31 21.94
CA LYS A 150 29.18 -21.53 21.43
C LYS A 150 29.89 -22.31 22.57
N PRO A 151 29.72 -23.63 22.71
CA PRO A 151 30.58 -24.44 23.59
C PRO A 151 31.98 -24.62 22.97
N PRO A 152 33.06 -24.62 23.77
CA PRO A 152 34.41 -24.84 23.27
C PRO A 152 34.64 -26.28 22.81
N ASP A 153 35.46 -26.44 21.76
CA ASP A 153 35.93 -27.73 21.26
C ASP A 153 36.87 -28.38 22.29
N PRO A 154 36.72 -29.67 22.65
CA PRO A 154 37.71 -30.35 23.48
C PRO A 154 38.91 -30.81 22.64
N GLU A 155 40.10 -30.51 23.17
CA GLU A 155 41.42 -30.88 22.67
C GLU A 155 41.62 -32.41 22.51
N ILE A 156 42.52 -32.73 21.58
CA ILE A 156 42.94 -34.05 21.09
C ILE A 156 43.84 -34.74 22.12
N ASP A 157 43.75 -36.07 22.27
CA ASP A 157 44.83 -36.90 22.81
C ASP A 157 45.27 -37.92 21.73
N GLU A 158 46.55 -37.85 21.39
CA GLU A 158 47.23 -38.65 20.36
C GLU A 158 47.55 -40.06 20.87
N GLY A 159 47.29 -41.08 20.05
CA GLY A 159 47.77 -42.45 20.27
C GLY A 159 48.26 -43.05 18.95
N ASP A 160 49.55 -43.37 18.92
CA ASP A 160 50.43 -43.64 17.78
C ASP A 160 49.93 -44.61 16.67
N PRO A 161 50.43 -44.45 15.42
CA PRO A 161 50.13 -45.31 14.27
C PRO A 161 51.11 -46.48 14.14
N LEU A 162 50.72 -47.53 13.39
CA LEU A 162 51.52 -48.31 12.40
C LEU A 162 50.81 -49.66 12.08
N PRO A 163 51.15 -50.38 11.00
CA PRO A 163 51.53 -49.94 9.64
C PRO A 163 50.79 -50.72 8.53
N ASP A 164 50.97 -50.24 7.30
CA ASP A 164 50.59 -50.88 6.04
C ASP A 164 51.14 -52.30 5.86
N THR A 165 50.34 -53.17 5.24
CA THR A 165 50.85 -54.30 4.44
C THR A 165 50.14 -54.37 3.09
N PRO A 166 50.86 -54.28 1.96
CA PRO A 166 50.34 -54.58 0.64
C PRO A 166 50.61 -56.05 0.26
N SER A 167 49.68 -56.69 -0.45
CA SER A 167 49.99 -57.83 -1.37
C SER A 167 48.82 -58.23 -2.27
N ASP A 168 48.99 -57.88 -3.54
CA ASP A 168 48.76 -58.62 -4.80
C ASP A 168 47.94 -59.95 -4.86
N ARG A 169 46.89 -59.94 -5.74
CA ARG A 169 46.37 -60.93 -6.75
C ARG A 169 46.08 -62.42 -6.42
N PRO A 170 45.48 -63.22 -7.35
CA PRO A 170 44.45 -63.00 -8.39
C PRO A 170 43.31 -64.08 -8.38
N GLN A 171 42.22 -63.88 -9.15
CA GLN A 171 41.58 -64.87 -10.06
C GLN A 171 40.42 -64.24 -10.83
#